data_AF-A0A0K2Y7I2-F1
#
_entry.id   AF-A0A0K2Y7I2-F1
#
_cell.length_a   1.000
_cell.length_b   1.000
_cell.length_c   1.000
_cell.angle_alpha   90.00
_cell.angle_beta   90.00
_cell.angle_gamma   90.00
#
_symmetry.space_group_name_H-M   'P 1'
#
loop_
_entity.id
_entity.type
_entity.pdbx_description
1 polymer ?
#
loop_
_entity_poly.entity_id
_entity_poly.type
_entity_poly.pdbx_seq_one_letter_code
_entity_poly.pdbx_strand_id
1 'polypeptide(L)'
;MNRLLFYATNQQISPSSANKITALITFLVAWFVAYKNPSVLEIIESIGGPILAIILYLMPLYAIYKFPQLHKYKNLWQNLLILCFGLITISTAVYRLF
;
A
#
# COMPACT_ATOMS: atom_id res chain seq x y z
N MET A 1 12.36 -3.41 -21.71
CA MET A 1 13.10 -4.62 -21.29
C MET A 1 12.74 -5.86 -22.12
N ASN A 2 11.45 -6.18 -22.35
CA ASN A 2 11.06 -7.36 -23.16
C ASN A 2 11.67 -7.42 -24.58
N ARG A 3 11.91 -6.27 -25.24
CA ARG A 3 12.62 -6.25 -26.53
C ARG A 3 14.10 -6.61 -26.42
N LEU A 4 14.79 -6.26 -25.34
CA LEU A 4 16.22 -6.57 -25.14
C LEU A 4 16.46 -8.06 -24.89
N LEU A 5 15.59 -8.72 -24.12
CA LEU A 5 15.63 -10.17 -23.95
C LEU A 5 15.32 -10.92 -25.25
N PHE A 6 14.47 -10.36 -26.12
CA PHE A 6 14.17 -10.93 -27.44
C PHE A 6 15.39 -10.93 -28.38
N TYR A 7 16.23 -9.88 -28.32
CA TYR A 7 17.47 -9.81 -29.11
C TYR A 7 18.61 -10.63 -28.50
N ALA A 8 18.71 -10.72 -27.17
CA ALA A 8 19.74 -11.50 -26.49
C ALA A 8 19.50 -13.02 -26.56
N THR A 9 18.25 -13.47 -26.75
CA THR A 9 17.88 -14.90 -26.78
C THR A 9 17.42 -15.41 -28.15
N ASN A 10 17.88 -14.79 -29.25
CA ASN A 10 17.76 -15.32 -30.61
C ASN A 10 16.39 -15.97 -30.94
N GLN A 11 15.29 -15.35 -30.48
CA GLN A 11 13.90 -15.80 -30.67
C GLN A 11 13.49 -17.20 -30.15
N GLN A 12 14.21 -17.82 -29.21
CA GLN A 12 13.86 -19.17 -28.72
C GLN A 12 12.94 -19.21 -27.48
N ILE A 13 12.71 -18.08 -26.79
CA ILE A 13 11.91 -18.06 -25.55
C ILE A 13 10.46 -17.62 -25.84
N SER A 14 9.52 -18.44 -25.36
CA SER A 14 8.08 -18.15 -25.37
C SER A 14 7.79 -16.80 -24.68
N PRO A 15 6.92 -15.94 -25.26
CA PRO A 15 6.63 -14.61 -24.73
C PRO A 15 6.14 -14.62 -23.27
N SER A 16 5.51 -15.71 -22.81
CA SER A 16 5.07 -15.86 -21.42
C SER A 16 6.23 -16.04 -20.43
N SER A 17 7.29 -16.76 -20.83
CA SER A 17 8.46 -17.01 -19.98
C SER A 17 9.38 -15.79 -19.94
N ALA A 18 9.56 -15.12 -21.08
CA ALA A 18 10.28 -13.85 -21.14
C ALA A 18 9.61 -12.78 -20.26
N ASN A 19 8.27 -12.69 -20.27
CA ASN A 19 7.56 -11.71 -19.44
C ASN A 19 7.71 -12.01 -17.93
N LYS A 20 7.66 -13.28 -17.52
CA LYS A 20 7.90 -13.68 -16.12
C LYS A 20 9.31 -13.34 -15.65
N ILE A 21 10.32 -13.61 -16.48
CA ILE A 21 11.73 -13.30 -16.16
C ILE A 21 11.92 -11.78 -16.06
N THR A 22 11.37 -11.00 -17.00
CA THR A 22 11.41 -9.53 -16.91
C THR A 22 10.72 -9.01 -15.66
N ALA A 23 9.55 -9.54 -15.32
CA ALA A 23 8.81 -9.13 -14.13
C ALA A 23 9.62 -9.40 -12.86
N LEU A 24 10.23 -10.59 -12.75
CA LEU A 24 11.09 -10.96 -11.63
C LEU A 24 12.31 -10.03 -11.51
N ILE A 25 13.02 -9.78 -12.61
CA ILE A 25 14.19 -8.90 -12.62
C ILE A 25 13.78 -7.47 -12.25
N THR A 26 12.69 -6.97 -12.82
CA THR A 26 12.18 -5.62 -12.52
C THR A 26 11.80 -5.48 -11.05
N PHE A 27 11.16 -6.50 -10.48
CA PHE A 27 10.82 -6.53 -9.06
C PHE A 27 12.06 -6.49 -8.16
N LEU A 28 13.06 -7.34 -8.43
CA LEU A 28 14.29 -7.39 -7.63
C LEU A 28 15.08 -6.07 -7.70
N VAL A 29 15.18 -5.47 -8.89
CA VAL A 29 15.85 -4.17 -9.06
C VAL A 29 15.07 -3.07 -8.34
N ALA A 30 13.75 -2.99 -8.52
CA ALA A 30 12.92 -1.98 -7.84
C ALA A 30 13.03 -2.10 -6.31
N TRP A 31 13.00 -3.33 -5.79
CA TRP A 31 13.18 -3.58 -4.36
C TRP A 31 14.55 -3.14 -3.86
N PHE A 32 15.62 -3.50 -4.56
CA PHE A 32 16.98 -3.08 -4.19
C PHE A 32 17.15 -1.57 -4.21
N VAL A 33 16.59 -0.89 -5.23
CA VAL A 33 16.62 0.58 -5.33
C VAL A 33 15.85 1.21 -4.17
N ALA A 34 14.67 0.69 -3.83
CA ALA A 34 13.89 1.19 -2.69
C ALA A 34 14.63 1.02 -1.35
N TYR A 35 15.37 -0.08 -1.19
CA TYR A 35 16.19 -0.30 0.00
C TYR A 35 17.40 0.65 0.08
N LYS A 36 18.06 0.92 -1.05
CA LYS A 36 19.26 1.78 -1.10
C LYS A 36 18.93 3.27 -1.04
N ASN A 37 17.80 3.69 -1.63
CA ASN A 37 17.35 5.08 -1.65
C ASN A 37 16.04 5.20 -0.84
N PRO A 38 16.13 5.51 0.46
CA PRO A 38 14.97 5.57 1.34
C PRO A 38 13.94 6.63 0.92
N SER A 39 14.34 7.64 0.14
CA SER A 39 13.43 8.64 -0.41
C SER A 39 12.29 8.06 -1.25
N VAL A 40 12.52 6.95 -1.97
CA VAL A 40 11.46 6.28 -2.73
C VAL A 40 10.46 5.61 -1.78
N LEU A 41 10.95 5.02 -0.70
CA LEU A 41 10.10 4.42 0.33
C LEU A 41 9.28 5.50 1.05
N GLU A 42 9.88 6.65 1.34
CA GLU A 42 9.19 7.79 1.96
C GLU A 42 8.04 8.32 1.09
N ILE A 43 8.19 8.35 -0.24
CA ILE A 43 7.10 8.75 -1.16
C ILE A 43 5.95 7.73 -1.14
N ILE A 44 6.27 6.43 -1.06
CA ILE A 44 5.25 5.38 -0.96
C ILE A 44 4.53 5.47 0.37
N GLU A 45 5.27 5.67 1.46
CA GLU A 45 4.73 5.81 2.81
C GLU A 45 3.92 7.09 2.97
N SER A 46 4.31 8.21 2.35
CA SER A 46 3.60 9.47 2.46
C SER A 46 2.20 9.40 1.84
N ILE A 47 2.03 8.67 0.73
CA ILE A 47 0.72 8.44 0.11
C ILE A 47 -0.02 7.29 0.82
N GLY A 48 0.69 6.21 1.12
CA GLY A 48 0.11 5.00 1.72
C GLY A 48 -0.33 5.18 3.17
N GLY A 49 0.39 5.98 3.95
CA GLY A 49 0.15 6.24 5.37
C GLY A 49 -1.23 6.84 5.66
N PRO A 50 -1.61 7.97 5.04
CA PRO A 50 -2.93 8.56 5.21
C PRO A 50 -4.07 7.61 4.80
N ILE A 51 -3.92 6.91 3.66
CA ILE A 51 -4.93 5.96 3.17
C ILE A 51 -5.08 4.79 4.14
N LEU A 52 -3.96 4.21 4.60
CA LEU A 52 -3.94 3.09 5.53
C LEU A 52 -4.53 3.48 6.89
N ALA A 53 -4.24 4.69 7.40
CA ALA A 53 -4.84 5.20 8.62
C ALA A 53 -6.37 5.34 8.51
N ILE A 54 -6.88 5.87 7.39
CA ILE A 54 -8.32 5.99 7.15
C ILE A 54 -8.98 4.60 7.11
N ILE A 55 -8.38 3.64 6.40
CA ILE A 55 -8.90 2.28 6.30
C ILE A 55 -8.88 1.59 7.67
N LEU A 56 -7.82 1.73 8.45
CA LEU A 56 -7.70 1.03 9.73
C LEU A 56 -8.57 1.63 10.84
N TYR A 57 -8.73 2.97 10.88
CA TYR A 57 -9.45 3.63 11.98
C TYR A 57 -10.87 4.05 11.61
N LEU A 58 -11.07 4.67 10.44
CA LEU A 58 -12.37 5.24 10.06
C LEU A 58 -13.31 4.20 9.42
N MET A 59 -12.79 3.30 8.58
CA MET A 59 -13.60 2.28 7.91
C MET A 59 -14.35 1.36 8.89
N PRO A 60 -13.73 0.78 9.94
CA PRO A 60 -14.47 -0.09 10.86
C PRO A 60 -15.53 0.67 11.64
N LEU A 61 -15.26 1.91 12.04
CA LEU A 61 -16.27 2.77 12.66
C LEU A 61 -17.45 2.96 11.72
N TYR A 62 -17.19 3.41 10.49
CA TYR A 62 -18.22 3.60 9.48
C TYR A 62 -19.05 2.31 9.24
N ALA A 63 -18.39 1.15 9.16
CA ALA A 63 -19.07 -0.13 8.98
C ALA A 63 -19.99 -0.48 10.15
N ILE A 64 -19.59 -0.23 11.40
CA ILE A 64 -20.41 -0.49 12.59
C ILE A 64 -21.70 0.34 12.57
N TYR A 65 -21.65 1.60 12.15
CA TYR A 65 -22.85 2.44 12.07
C TYR A 65 -23.71 2.15 10.83
N LYS A 66 -23.10 1.81 9.69
CA LYS A 66 -23.80 1.58 8.43
C LYS A 66 -24.54 0.25 8.38
N PHE A 67 -23.93 -0.83 8.86
CA PHE A 67 -24.50 -2.17 8.72
C PHE A 67 -25.21 -2.60 10.01
N PRO A 68 -26.54 -2.83 10.00
CA PRO A 68 -27.31 -3.13 11.20
C PRO A 68 -26.83 -4.40 11.93
N GLN A 69 -26.24 -5.34 11.19
CA GLN A 69 -25.66 -6.58 11.74
C GLN A 69 -24.44 -6.33 12.66
N LEU A 70 -23.76 -5.20 12.49
CA LEU A 70 -22.60 -4.80 13.30
C LEU A 70 -22.96 -3.87 14.46
N HIS A 71 -24.23 -3.48 14.62
CA HIS A 71 -24.67 -2.60 15.71
C HIS A 71 -24.44 -3.21 17.10
N LYS A 72 -24.33 -4.54 17.20
CA LYS A 72 -23.93 -5.22 18.44
C LYS A 72 -22.54 -4.82 18.96
N TYR A 73 -21.69 -4.26 18.10
CA TYR A 73 -20.34 -3.76 18.44
C TYR A 73 -20.30 -2.24 18.63
N LYS A 74 -21.46 -1.57 18.67
CA LYS A 74 -21.58 -0.11 18.82
C LYS A 74 -21.31 0.34 20.27
N ASN A 75 -20.09 0.12 20.73
CA ASN A 75 -19.64 0.59 22.04
C ASN A 75 -19.12 2.02 21.92
N LEU A 76 -19.80 2.97 22.57
CA LEU A 76 -19.48 4.40 22.48
C LEU A 76 -18.02 4.67 22.90
N TRP A 77 -17.57 4.09 24.03
CA TRP A 77 -16.20 4.28 24.54
C TRP A 77 -15.13 3.76 23.59
N GLN A 78 -15.31 2.55 23.06
CA GLN A 78 -14.36 1.96 22.11
C GLN A 78 -14.33 2.76 20.81
N ASN A 79 -15.49 3.15 20.30
CA ASN A 79 -15.59 3.92 19.07
C ASN A 79 -14.92 5.29 19.19
N LEU A 80 -15.08 5.95 20.34
CA LEU A 80 -14.49 7.24 20.61
C LEU A 80 -12.97 7.15 20.74
N LEU A 81 -12.45 6.09 21.40
CA LEU A 81 -11.01 5.82 21.43
C LEU A 81 -10.43 5.62 20.02
N ILE A 82 -11.05 4.74 19.21
CA ILE A 82 -10.61 4.47 17.83
C ILE A 82 -10.63 5.76 17.00
N LEU A 83 -11.68 6.58 17.16
CA LEU A 83 -11.79 7.86 16.47
C LEU A 83 -10.67 8.83 16.89
N CYS A 84 -10.38 8.98 18.18
CA CYS A 84 -9.31 9.84 18.67
C CYS A 84 -7.94 9.40 18.17
N PHE A 85 -7.58 8.13 18.30
CA PHE A 85 -6.32 7.60 17.78
C PHE A 85 -6.24 7.70 16.26
N GLY A 86 -7.36 7.45 15.56
CA GLY A 86 -7.47 7.64 14.12
C GLY A 86 -7.18 9.08 13.69
N LEU A 87 -7.76 10.07 14.36
CA LEU A 87 -7.52 11.48 14.07
C LEU A 87 -6.07 11.88 14.34
N ILE A 88 -5.46 11.44 15.45
CA ILE A 88 -4.04 11.68 15.74
C ILE A 88 -3.15 11.07 14.66
N THR A 89 -3.46 9.85 14.23
CA THR A 89 -2.67 9.11 13.24
C THR A 89 -2.79 9.75 11.86
N ILE A 90 -4.00 10.11 11.43
CA ILE A 90 -4.26 10.83 10.18
C ILE A 90 -3.54 12.19 10.21
N SER A 91 -3.63 12.93 11.32
CA SER A 91 -2.94 14.22 11.46
C SER A 91 -1.42 14.07 11.33
N THR A 92 -0.84 13.04 11.95
CA THR A 92 0.59 12.74 11.84
C THR A 92 0.99 12.34 10.42
N ALA A 93 0.19 11.49 9.76
CA ALA A 93 0.44 11.05 8.40
C ALA A 93 0.36 12.21 7.40
N VAL A 94 -0.61 13.11 7.58
CA VAL A 94 -0.75 14.33 6.78
C VAL A 94 0.37 15.33 7.09
N TYR A 95 0.78 15.48 8.34
CA TYR A 95 1.90 16.35 8.72
C TYR A 95 3.24 15.85 8.16
N ARG A 96 3.41 14.55 7.94
CA ARG A 96 4.61 14.01 7.26
C ARG A 96 4.56 14.19 5.74
N LEU A 97 3.40 14.52 5.17
CA LEU A 97 3.19 14.76 3.73
C LEU A 97 3.53 16.21 3.32
N PHE A 98 3.32 17.16 4.23
CA PHE A 98 3.53 18.60 4.03
C PHE A 98 4.78 19.10 4.76
#